data_AF-A0A6L8A3Q4-F1
#
_entry.id   AF-A0A6L8A3Q4-F1
#
_cell.length_a   1.000
_cell.length_b   1.000
_cell.length_c   1.000
_cell.angle_alpha   90.00
_cell.angle_beta   90.00
_cell.angle_gamma   90.00
#
_symmetry.space_group_name_H-M   'P 1'
#
loop_
_entity.id
_entity.type
_entity.pdbx_description
1 polymer ?
#
loop_
_entity_poly.entity_id
_entity_poly.type
_entity_poly.pdbx_seq_one_letter_code
_entity_poly.pdbx_strand_id
1 'polypeptide(L)'
;MIVTLDDETRHISVGHLSLFLYPWSTLESNARNGDLFVCHLVREARPLFDPDGYLPKLKEAFRFRSDYMVEIDHATDLGWYLTRYGDDLNPHLQAKRALWCIRTILIARSAERRDPVFAPQLLAKETNSIAGRDLLTRRHSLGDDEEVRHSLRLFLEEETMSESFNEQADRGAFIERFQATSNAVALKTIRQEEESQAGYP
;
A
#
# COMPACT_ATOMS: atom_id res chain seq x y z
N MET A 1 -10.68 -4.62 13.81
CA MET A 1 -11.72 -3.87 13.06
C MET A 1 -13.02 -4.02 13.82
N ILE A 2 -13.82 -2.96 13.90
CA ILE A 2 -15.17 -2.95 14.46
C ILE A 2 -16.11 -2.50 13.33
N VAL A 3 -17.24 -3.19 13.16
CA VAL A 3 -18.27 -2.79 12.21
C VAL A 3 -19.24 -1.86 12.91
N THR A 4 -19.54 -0.72 12.30
CA THR A 4 -20.47 0.28 12.83
C THR A 4 -21.62 0.52 11.85
N LEU A 5 -22.71 1.05 12.39
CA LEU A 5 -23.84 1.55 11.59
C LEU A 5 -23.72 3.06 11.31
N ASP A 6 -22.76 3.74 11.92
CA ASP A 6 -22.42 5.12 11.62
C ASP A 6 -21.74 5.24 10.25
N ASP A 7 -21.80 6.42 9.63
CA ASP A 7 -21.34 6.66 8.25
C ASP A 7 -19.83 6.94 8.12
N GLU A 8 -19.12 7.12 9.23
CA GLU A 8 -17.71 7.53 9.21
C GLU A 8 -16.75 6.44 9.69
N THR A 9 -15.66 6.27 8.95
CA THR A 9 -14.51 5.46 9.40
C THR A 9 -13.75 6.21 10.48
N ARG A 10 -13.55 5.58 11.64
CA ARG A 10 -12.84 6.17 12.78
C ARG A 10 -11.65 5.32 13.20
N HIS A 11 -10.54 5.98 13.52
CA HIS A 11 -9.35 5.35 14.09
C HIS A 11 -9.20 5.80 15.55
N ILE A 12 -9.15 4.82 16.45
CA ILE A 12 -8.93 5.03 17.89
C ILE A 12 -7.64 4.31 18.25
N SER A 13 -6.69 5.05 18.83
CA SER A 13 -5.45 4.48 19.35
C SER A 13 -5.46 4.53 20.88
N VAL A 14 -5.24 3.39 21.53
CA VAL A 14 -5.13 3.26 22.98
C VAL A 14 -3.85 2.49 23.30
N GLY A 15 -2.79 3.20 23.69
CA GLY A 15 -1.47 2.60 23.89
C GLY A 15 -0.95 1.95 22.60
N HIS A 16 -0.69 0.64 22.64
CA HIS A 16 -0.27 -0.15 21.46
C HIS A 16 -1.44 -0.72 20.65
N LEU A 17 -2.69 -0.49 21.09
CA LEU A 17 -3.88 -0.95 20.38
C LEU A 17 -4.33 0.09 19.37
N SER A 18 -4.55 -0.33 18.13
CA SER A 18 -5.19 0.47 17.07
C SER A 18 -6.51 -0.16 16.69
N LEU A 19 -7.61 0.56 16.91
CA LEU A 19 -8.97 0.15 16.57
C LEU A 19 -9.45 0.99 15.40
N PHE A 20 -9.96 0.32 14.38
CA PHE A 20 -10.59 0.94 13.23
C PHE A 20 -12.06 0.55 13.19
N LEU A 21 -12.93 1.55 13.17
CA LEU A 21 -14.38 1.44 13.08
C LEU A 21 -14.75 1.73 11.64
N TYR A 22 -15.48 0.83 10.99
CA TYR A 22 -15.90 0.99 9.60
C TYR A 22 -17.41 0.84 9.46
N PRO A 23 -18.06 1.70 8.68
CA PRO A 23 -19.46 1.52 8.29
C PRO A 23 -19.64 0.20 7.54
N TRP A 24 -20.69 -0.57 7.88
CA TRP A 24 -21.02 -1.80 7.16
C TRP A 24 -21.22 -1.55 5.67
N SER A 25 -21.94 -0.48 5.30
CA SER A 25 -22.21 -0.10 3.91
C SER A 25 -20.93 0.10 3.10
N THR A 26 -19.92 0.74 3.69
CA THR A 26 -18.60 0.92 3.08
C THR A 26 -17.88 -0.41 2.90
N LEU A 27 -17.82 -1.25 3.94
CA LEU A 27 -17.18 -2.56 3.84
C LEU A 27 -17.84 -3.46 2.80
N GLU A 28 -19.16 -3.47 2.77
CA GLU A 28 -19.94 -4.27 1.82
C GLU A 28 -19.73 -3.79 0.37
N SER A 29 -19.77 -2.48 0.14
CA SER A 29 -19.46 -1.87 -1.16
C SER A 29 -18.03 -2.23 -1.61
N ASN A 30 -17.06 -2.04 -0.72
CA ASN A 30 -15.65 -2.37 -0.99
C ASN A 30 -15.46 -3.87 -1.26
N ALA A 31 -16.19 -4.74 -0.57
CA ALA A 31 -16.17 -6.19 -0.81
C ALA A 31 -16.64 -6.53 -2.23
N ARG A 32 -17.79 -5.96 -2.64
CA ARG A 32 -18.35 -6.16 -3.98
C ARG A 32 -17.45 -5.61 -5.08
N ASN A 33 -16.74 -4.54 -4.78
CA ASN A 33 -15.76 -3.92 -5.68
C ASN A 33 -14.36 -4.54 -5.58
N GLY A 34 -14.17 -5.61 -4.80
CA GLY A 34 -12.91 -6.33 -4.72
C GLY A 34 -11.74 -5.57 -4.10
N ASP A 35 -12.01 -4.64 -3.20
CA ASP A 35 -10.96 -3.90 -2.49
C ASP A 35 -9.93 -4.83 -1.81
N LEU A 36 -8.63 -4.54 -1.95
CA LEU A 36 -7.55 -5.38 -1.43
C LEU A 36 -7.47 -5.39 0.11
N PHE A 37 -7.89 -4.32 0.79
CA PHE A 37 -7.98 -4.33 2.24
C PHE A 37 -9.13 -5.22 2.71
N VAL A 38 -10.28 -5.18 2.04
CA VAL A 38 -11.38 -6.13 2.33
C VAL A 38 -10.98 -7.57 1.99
N CYS A 39 -10.24 -7.79 0.90
CA CYS A 39 -9.68 -9.09 0.55
C CYS A 39 -8.84 -9.67 1.69
N HIS A 40 -7.97 -8.84 2.29
CA HIS A 40 -7.18 -9.22 3.46
C HIS A 40 -8.07 -9.63 4.65
N LEU A 41 -9.11 -8.86 4.95
CA LEU A 41 -10.05 -9.18 6.04
C LEU A 41 -10.77 -10.50 5.80
N VAL A 42 -11.30 -10.71 4.59
CA VAL A 42 -12.02 -11.91 4.19
C VAL A 42 -11.15 -13.16 4.31
N ARG A 43 -9.85 -13.05 4.05
CA ARG A 43 -8.90 -14.16 4.10
C ARG A 43 -8.36 -14.45 5.49
N GLU A 44 -8.00 -13.42 6.25
CA GLU A 44 -7.19 -13.59 7.47
C GLU A 44 -7.89 -13.19 8.76
N ALA A 45 -8.98 -12.41 8.70
CA ALA A 45 -9.63 -11.93 9.91
C ALA A 45 -10.24 -13.08 10.73
N ARG A 46 -10.06 -12.97 12.05
CA ARG A 46 -10.70 -13.85 13.03
C ARG A 46 -11.66 -13.01 13.87
N PRO A 47 -12.92 -13.44 14.05
CA PRO A 47 -13.87 -12.69 14.85
C PRO A 47 -13.44 -12.78 16.32
N LEU A 48 -13.33 -11.62 16.98
CA LEU A 48 -13.24 -11.56 18.44
C LEU A 48 -14.65 -11.59 19.06
N PHE A 49 -15.59 -10.91 18.41
CA PHE A 49 -17.02 -10.87 18.76
C PHE A 49 -17.80 -10.52 17.49
N ASP A 50 -18.73 -11.38 17.07
CA ASP A 50 -19.51 -11.21 15.83
C ASP A 50 -20.90 -11.88 15.93
N PRO A 51 -21.77 -11.43 16.85
CA PRO A 51 -23.09 -12.03 17.06
C PRO A 51 -24.00 -11.92 15.83
N ASP A 52 -23.79 -10.88 15.01
CA ASP A 52 -24.61 -10.59 13.82
C ASP A 52 -24.03 -11.18 12.52
N GLY A 53 -22.91 -11.89 12.59
CA GLY A 53 -22.28 -12.59 11.48
C GLY A 53 -21.81 -11.66 10.35
N TYR A 54 -21.29 -10.47 10.67
CA TYR A 54 -20.78 -9.54 9.67
C TYR A 54 -19.56 -10.08 8.92
N LEU A 55 -18.67 -10.84 9.57
CA LEU A 55 -17.52 -11.39 8.88
C LEU A 55 -17.93 -12.47 7.85
N PRO A 56 -18.80 -13.45 8.17
CA PRO A 56 -19.41 -14.32 7.16
C PRO A 56 -20.08 -13.57 6.00
N LYS A 57 -20.90 -12.55 6.30
CA LYS A 57 -21.56 -11.72 5.26
C LYS A 57 -20.53 -11.04 4.35
N LEU A 58 -19.44 -10.53 4.92
CA LEU A 58 -18.38 -9.88 4.16
C LEU A 58 -17.66 -10.87 3.24
N LYS A 59 -17.41 -12.10 3.73
CA LYS A 59 -16.83 -13.19 2.92
C LYS A 59 -17.73 -13.58 1.76
N GLU A 60 -19.05 -13.62 1.97
CA GLU A 60 -20.04 -13.92 0.93
C GLU A 60 -20.14 -12.81 -0.12
N ALA A 61 -20.08 -11.55 0.31
CA ALA A 61 -20.16 -10.38 -0.56
C ALA A 61 -18.91 -10.17 -1.43
N PHE A 62 -17.75 -10.63 -0.99
CA PHE A 62 -16.48 -10.35 -1.65
C PHE A 62 -16.38 -10.90 -3.07
N ARG A 63 -15.89 -10.08 -4.00
CA ARG A 63 -15.62 -10.45 -5.39
C ARG A 63 -14.24 -9.95 -5.79
N PHE A 64 -13.43 -10.77 -6.45
CA PHE A 64 -12.19 -10.28 -7.07
C PHE A 64 -12.50 -9.38 -8.27
N ARG A 65 -11.72 -8.32 -8.45
CA ARG A 65 -11.66 -7.59 -9.73
C ARG A 65 -11.04 -8.47 -10.83
N SER A 66 -11.23 -8.07 -12.09
CA SER A 66 -10.53 -8.67 -13.24
C SER A 66 -9.03 -8.43 -13.17
N ASP A 67 -8.65 -7.25 -12.71
CA ASP A 67 -7.29 -6.73 -12.60
C ASP A 67 -7.22 -5.71 -11.46
N TYR A 68 -6.00 -5.45 -11.00
CA TYR A 68 -5.67 -4.49 -9.95
C TYR A 68 -4.63 -3.47 -10.44
N MET A 69 -4.72 -3.10 -11.72
CA MET A 69 -3.75 -2.21 -12.35
C MET A 69 -3.70 -0.83 -11.69
N VAL A 70 -4.84 -0.31 -11.22
CA VAL A 70 -4.88 0.96 -10.49
C VAL A 70 -3.98 0.92 -9.24
N GLU A 71 -4.03 -0.16 -8.45
CA GLU A 71 -3.17 -0.32 -7.28
C GLU A 71 -1.69 -0.50 -7.66
N ILE A 72 -1.42 -1.23 -8.74
CA ILE A 72 -0.07 -1.45 -9.27
C ILE A 72 0.52 -0.12 -9.78
N ASP A 73 -0.21 0.64 -10.58
CA ASP A 73 0.21 1.91 -11.17
C ASP A 73 0.44 2.96 -10.08
N HIS A 74 -0.47 3.06 -9.10
CA HIS A 74 -0.30 3.97 -7.98
C HIS A 74 0.97 3.66 -7.17
N ALA A 75 1.26 2.38 -6.93
CA ALA A 75 2.47 1.96 -6.24
C ALA A 75 3.73 2.15 -7.09
N THR A 76 3.63 1.95 -8.40
CA THR A 76 4.71 2.12 -9.37
C THR A 76 5.10 3.59 -9.50
N ASP A 77 4.13 4.47 -9.72
CA ASP A 77 4.36 5.92 -9.85
C ASP A 77 5.01 6.48 -8.57
N LEU A 78 4.48 6.11 -7.39
CA LEU A 78 5.09 6.52 -6.12
C LEU A 78 6.48 5.90 -5.94
N GLY A 79 6.66 4.64 -6.34
CA GLY A 79 7.94 3.96 -6.28
C GLY A 79 9.01 4.72 -7.07
N TRP A 80 8.73 5.08 -8.32
CA TRP A 80 9.64 5.84 -9.18
C TRP A 80 9.89 7.27 -8.68
N TYR A 81 8.89 7.91 -8.07
CA TYR A 81 9.12 9.18 -7.36
C TYR A 81 10.15 9.01 -6.23
N LEU A 82 9.99 7.99 -5.38
CA LEU A 82 10.89 7.76 -4.24
C LEU A 82 12.32 7.41 -4.66
N THR A 83 12.50 6.69 -5.77
CA THR A 83 13.85 6.36 -6.25
C THR A 83 14.61 7.60 -6.73
N ARG A 84 13.90 8.62 -7.21
CA ARG A 84 14.48 9.81 -7.84
C ARG A 84 14.53 11.04 -6.94
N TYR A 85 13.53 11.20 -6.07
CA TYR A 85 13.30 12.39 -5.24
C TYR A 85 13.09 12.03 -3.77
N GLY A 86 13.36 10.78 -3.37
CA GLY A 86 13.13 10.32 -2.01
C GLY A 86 14.15 10.82 -0.98
N ASP A 87 15.31 11.31 -1.41
CA ASP A 87 16.36 11.88 -0.55
C ASP A 87 15.91 13.12 0.23
N ASP A 88 14.90 13.83 -0.26
CA ASP A 88 14.29 14.96 0.45
C ASP A 88 13.32 14.52 1.57
N LEU A 89 12.98 13.22 1.63
CA LEU A 89 12.09 12.66 2.64
C LEU A 89 12.84 12.24 3.90
N ASN A 90 12.11 12.21 5.02
CA ASN A 90 12.60 11.54 6.21
C ASN A 90 12.91 10.05 5.91
N PRO A 91 14.09 9.54 6.31
CA PRO A 91 14.54 8.15 6.08
C PRO A 91 13.49 7.09 6.40
N HIS A 92 12.85 7.24 7.57
CA HIS A 92 11.84 6.30 8.03
C HIS A 92 10.58 6.36 7.14
N LEU A 93 10.14 7.56 6.75
CA LEU A 93 8.99 7.71 5.85
C LEU A 93 9.29 7.10 4.48
N GLN A 94 10.47 7.35 3.93
CA GLN A 94 10.91 6.79 2.65
C GLN A 94 10.93 5.27 2.69
N ALA A 95 11.60 4.67 3.68
CA ALA A 95 11.65 3.22 3.87
C ALA A 95 10.25 2.59 4.01
N LYS A 96 9.36 3.27 4.76
CA LYS A 96 7.97 2.85 4.92
C LYS A 96 7.20 2.88 3.60
N ARG A 97 7.40 3.90 2.76
CA ARG A 97 6.74 4.02 1.46
C ARG A 97 7.31 3.07 0.42
N ALA A 98 8.62 2.84 0.41
CA ALA A 98 9.25 1.81 -0.43
C ALA A 98 8.66 0.42 -0.16
N LEU A 99 8.58 0.03 1.12
CA LEU A 99 7.92 -1.22 1.53
C LEU A 99 6.45 -1.26 1.14
N TRP A 100 5.74 -0.13 1.23
CA TRP A 100 4.35 -0.05 0.82
C TRP A 100 4.20 -0.31 -0.69
N CYS A 101 5.02 0.32 -1.53
CA CYS A 101 5.00 0.11 -2.99
C CYS A 101 5.21 -1.37 -3.34
N ILE A 102 6.27 -1.98 -2.81
CA ILE A 102 6.59 -3.40 -3.04
C ILE A 102 5.41 -4.30 -2.63
N ARG A 103 4.88 -4.10 -1.42
CA ARG A 103 3.78 -4.93 -0.92
C ARG A 103 2.52 -4.76 -1.75
N THR A 104 2.16 -3.54 -2.12
CA THR A 104 0.95 -3.27 -2.90
C THR A 104 1.03 -3.96 -4.26
N ILE A 105 2.15 -3.84 -4.98
CA ILE A 105 2.35 -4.49 -6.29
C ILE A 105 2.23 -6.01 -6.17
N LEU A 106 2.93 -6.62 -5.20
CA LEU A 106 2.91 -8.08 -5.05
C LEU A 106 1.54 -8.61 -4.56
N ILE A 107 0.88 -7.90 -3.64
CA ILE A 107 -0.47 -8.24 -3.17
C ILE A 107 -1.46 -8.18 -4.34
N ALA A 108 -1.45 -7.09 -5.10
CA ALA A 108 -2.33 -6.90 -6.25
C ALA A 108 -2.19 -8.08 -7.25
N ARG A 109 -0.96 -8.42 -7.63
CA ARG A 109 -0.69 -9.57 -8.52
C ARG A 109 -1.14 -10.91 -7.96
N SER A 110 -0.91 -11.15 -6.68
CA SER A 110 -1.39 -12.38 -6.03
C SER A 110 -2.92 -12.45 -6.02
N ALA A 111 -3.59 -11.31 -5.85
CA ALA A 111 -5.05 -11.20 -5.92
C ALA A 111 -5.59 -11.41 -7.35
N GLU A 112 -4.91 -10.95 -8.39
CA GLU A 112 -5.24 -11.24 -9.80
C GLU A 112 -5.20 -12.75 -10.09
N ARG A 113 -4.23 -13.46 -9.49
CA ARG A 113 -4.13 -14.93 -9.51
C ARG A 113 -5.19 -15.64 -8.66
N ARG A 114 -6.04 -14.88 -7.94
CA ARG A 114 -7.06 -15.36 -6.99
C ARG A 114 -6.51 -16.11 -5.78
N ASP A 115 -5.22 -15.99 -5.53
CA ASP A 115 -4.52 -16.53 -4.37
C ASP A 115 -3.75 -15.41 -3.65
N PRO A 116 -4.46 -14.49 -2.99
CA PRO A 116 -3.88 -13.29 -2.43
C PRO A 116 -2.96 -13.60 -1.24
N VAL A 117 -1.77 -13.01 -1.24
CA VAL A 117 -0.74 -13.19 -0.21
C VAL A 117 -0.46 -11.87 0.47
N PHE A 118 -0.67 -11.77 1.79
CA PHE A 118 -0.49 -10.52 2.54
C PHE A 118 0.72 -10.52 3.47
N ALA A 119 1.14 -11.71 3.92
CA ALA A 119 2.24 -11.87 4.87
C ALA A 119 3.59 -11.50 4.21
N PRO A 120 4.39 -10.59 4.80
CA PRO A 120 5.65 -10.12 4.20
C PRO A 120 6.62 -11.26 3.84
N GLN A 121 6.72 -12.29 4.69
CA GLN A 121 7.61 -13.42 4.47
C GLN A 121 7.16 -14.33 3.32
N LEU A 122 5.86 -14.36 3.03
CA LEU A 122 5.32 -15.10 1.88
C LEU A 122 5.51 -14.27 0.60
N LEU A 123 5.24 -12.95 0.65
CA LEU A 123 5.54 -12.03 -0.45
C LEU A 123 7.02 -12.10 -0.87
N ALA A 124 7.94 -12.15 0.10
CA ALA A 124 9.37 -12.29 -0.16
C ALA A 124 9.75 -13.61 -0.84
N LYS A 125 8.97 -14.69 -0.62
CA LYS A 125 9.17 -15.98 -1.29
C LYS A 125 8.61 -16.00 -2.70
N GLU A 126 7.55 -15.24 -2.98
CA GLU A 126 6.87 -15.23 -4.27
C GLU A 126 7.46 -14.26 -5.29
N THR A 127 8.07 -13.16 -4.84
CA THR A 127 8.74 -12.22 -5.75
C THR A 127 9.96 -12.86 -6.38
N ASN A 128 10.16 -12.60 -7.67
CA ASN A 128 11.39 -12.99 -8.37
C ASN A 128 12.51 -11.98 -8.11
N SER A 129 12.17 -10.75 -7.75
CA SER A 129 13.13 -9.70 -7.42
C SER A 129 13.94 -10.02 -6.16
N ILE A 130 15.26 -10.09 -6.31
CA ILE A 130 16.19 -10.22 -5.19
C ILE A 130 16.13 -8.96 -4.31
N ALA A 131 16.13 -7.79 -4.93
CA ALA A 131 16.07 -6.51 -4.22
C ALA A 131 14.74 -6.36 -3.43
N GLY A 132 13.61 -6.73 -4.04
CA GLY A 132 12.31 -6.75 -3.35
C GLY A 132 12.28 -7.73 -2.17
N ARG A 133 12.84 -8.94 -2.34
CA ARG A 133 12.95 -9.94 -1.28
C ARG A 133 13.76 -9.45 -0.09
N ASP A 134 14.89 -8.79 -0.35
CA ASP A 134 15.78 -8.29 0.70
C ASP A 134 15.13 -7.15 1.49
N LEU A 135 14.46 -6.22 0.81
CA LEU A 135 13.71 -5.14 1.48
C LEU A 135 12.59 -5.69 2.38
N LEU A 136 11.80 -6.66 1.89
CA LEU A 136 10.73 -7.28 2.67
C LEU A 136 11.24 -8.03 3.91
N THR A 137 12.42 -8.65 3.79
CA THR A 137 13.05 -9.43 4.87
C THR A 137 13.66 -8.51 5.93
N ARG A 138 14.33 -7.43 5.51
CA ARG A 138 15.01 -6.46 6.39
C ARG A 138 14.13 -5.30 6.85
N ARG A 139 12.80 -5.39 6.71
CA ARG A 139 11.83 -4.30 6.94
C ARG A 139 11.93 -3.54 8.28
N HIS A 140 12.49 -4.14 9.32
CA HIS A 140 12.62 -3.55 10.66
C HIS A 140 14.01 -2.95 10.93
N SER A 141 14.93 -3.13 9.98
CA SER A 141 16.33 -2.71 10.05
C SER A 141 16.77 -2.20 8.68
N LEU A 142 15.87 -1.50 7.98
CA LEU A 142 16.22 -0.82 6.74
C LEU A 142 17.25 0.25 7.11
N GLY A 143 18.43 0.12 6.52
CA GLY A 143 19.60 0.95 6.79
C GLY A 143 19.55 2.23 5.97
N ASP A 144 20.68 2.52 5.33
CA ASP A 144 20.94 3.69 4.49
C ASP A 144 19.84 3.93 3.44
N ASP A 145 19.36 5.16 3.35
CA ASP A 145 18.32 5.58 2.40
C ASP A 145 18.74 5.40 0.96
N GLU A 146 20.04 5.53 0.66
CA GLU A 146 20.56 5.28 -0.69
C GLU A 146 20.39 3.82 -1.09
N GLU A 147 20.68 2.89 -0.18
CA GLU A 147 20.48 1.45 -0.40
C GLU A 147 19.00 1.12 -0.63
N VAL A 148 18.11 1.77 0.14
CA VAL A 148 16.65 1.61 -0.03
C VAL A 148 16.20 2.11 -1.40
N ARG A 149 16.63 3.29 -1.85
CA ARG A 149 16.28 3.80 -3.20
C ARG A 149 16.80 2.89 -4.30
N HIS A 150 18.06 2.47 -4.19
CA HIS A 150 18.68 1.61 -5.18
C HIS A 150 17.94 0.27 -5.29
N SER A 151 17.66 -0.37 -4.15
CA SER A 151 16.93 -1.64 -4.10
C SER A 151 15.49 -1.50 -4.60
N LEU A 152 14.81 -0.40 -4.26
CA LEU A 152 13.46 -0.12 -4.78
C LEU A 152 13.48 0.05 -6.29
N ARG A 153 14.48 0.74 -6.85
CA ARG A 153 14.64 0.90 -8.30
C ARG A 153 14.80 -0.43 -9.00
N LEU A 154 15.72 -1.28 -8.53
CA LEU A 154 15.92 -2.61 -9.10
C LEU A 154 14.63 -3.44 -9.05
N PHE A 155 13.90 -3.40 -7.94
CA PHE A 155 12.60 -4.04 -7.83
C PHE A 155 11.62 -3.52 -8.90
N LEU A 156 11.50 -2.21 -9.09
CA LEU A 156 10.58 -1.64 -10.07
C LEU A 156 10.98 -1.99 -11.51
N GLU A 157 12.27 -1.99 -11.84
CA GLU A 157 12.77 -2.37 -13.16
C GLU A 157 12.48 -3.85 -13.48
N GLU A 158 12.54 -4.73 -12.47
CA GLU A 158 12.27 -6.17 -12.63
C GLU A 158 10.77 -6.50 -12.61
N GLU A 159 10.00 -5.81 -11.76
CA GLU A 159 8.62 -6.16 -11.43
C GLU A 159 7.62 -5.17 -12.03
N THR A 160 7.99 -4.14 -12.78
CA THR A 160 7.01 -3.25 -13.44
C THR A 160 7.39 -3.05 -14.91
N MET A 161 6.42 -2.63 -15.72
CA MET A 161 6.77 -2.19 -17.06
C MET A 161 7.44 -0.82 -16.97
N SER A 162 8.67 -0.69 -17.48
CA SER A 162 9.29 0.63 -17.56
C SER A 162 8.49 1.51 -18.52
N GLU A 163 7.96 2.61 -18.01
CA GLU A 163 7.34 3.67 -18.80
C GLU A 163 8.34 4.81 -18.99
N SER A 164 8.41 5.34 -20.21
CA SER A 164 9.21 6.54 -20.53
C SER A 164 8.91 7.71 -19.60
N PHE A 165 7.68 7.81 -19.08
CA PHE A 165 7.29 8.82 -18.10
C PHE A 165 8.13 8.69 -16.81
N ASN A 166 8.25 7.48 -16.25
CA ASN A 166 8.90 7.26 -14.96
C ASN A 166 10.39 7.62 -14.98
N GLU A 167 11.04 7.46 -16.12
CA GLU A 167 12.45 7.77 -16.33
C GLU A 167 12.72 9.26 -16.57
N GLN A 168 11.77 10.00 -17.15
CA GLN A 168 11.99 11.36 -17.66
C GLN A 168 11.23 12.44 -16.88
N ALA A 169 10.13 12.10 -16.22
CA ALA A 169 9.28 13.05 -15.49
C ALA A 169 10.10 13.82 -14.45
N ASP A 170 9.85 15.11 -14.32
CA ASP A 170 10.36 15.87 -13.19
C ASP A 170 9.45 15.73 -11.96
N ARG A 171 9.84 16.33 -10.84
CA ARG A 171 9.06 16.30 -9.59
C ARG A 171 7.63 16.85 -9.79
N GLY A 172 7.47 17.91 -10.59
CA GLY A 172 6.18 18.54 -10.85
C GLY A 172 5.24 17.61 -11.63
N ALA A 173 5.77 16.96 -12.67
CA ALA A 173 5.01 16.00 -13.48
C ALA A 173 4.51 14.80 -12.65
N PHE A 174 5.30 14.30 -11.68
CA PHE A 174 4.82 13.27 -10.76
C PHE A 174 3.66 13.77 -9.88
N ILE A 175 3.75 14.99 -9.34
CA ILE A 175 2.69 15.58 -8.52
C ILE A 175 1.39 15.73 -9.33
N GLU A 176 1.47 16.24 -10.56
CA GLU A 176 0.33 16.33 -11.47
C GLU A 176 -0.29 14.96 -11.74
N ARG A 177 0.54 13.93 -12.00
CA ARG A 177 0.07 12.56 -12.20
C ARG A 177 -0.63 12.01 -10.96
N PHE A 178 -0.09 12.21 -9.76
CA PHE A 178 -0.73 11.77 -8.52
C PHE A 178 -2.08 12.42 -8.27
N GLN A 179 -2.23 13.70 -8.64
CA GLN A 179 -3.51 14.41 -8.57
C GLN A 179 -4.51 13.85 -9.59
N ALA A 180 -4.08 13.68 -10.85
CA ALA A 180 -4.92 13.17 -11.93
C ALA A 180 -5.44 11.74 -11.65
N THR A 181 -4.62 10.89 -11.04
CA THR A 181 -4.99 9.50 -10.68
C THR A 181 -5.61 9.37 -9.29
N SER A 182 -5.71 10.48 -8.54
CA SER A 182 -6.17 10.46 -7.14
C SER A 182 -5.37 9.48 -6.26
N ASN A 183 -4.06 9.39 -6.47
CA ASN A 183 -3.17 8.53 -5.69
C ASN A 183 -2.99 9.07 -4.26
N ALA A 184 -3.93 8.73 -3.39
CA ALA A 184 -4.01 9.25 -2.03
C ALA A 184 -2.75 9.00 -1.19
N VAL A 185 -2.04 7.90 -1.44
CA VAL A 185 -0.83 7.56 -0.69
C VAL A 185 0.35 8.44 -1.12
N ALA A 186 0.51 8.68 -2.42
CA ALA A 186 1.52 9.58 -2.93
C ALA A 186 1.26 11.03 -2.50
N LEU A 187 0.02 11.51 -2.67
CA LEU A 187 -0.39 12.85 -2.23
C LEU A 187 -0.19 13.07 -0.74
N LYS A 188 -0.47 12.06 0.10
CA LYS A 188 -0.19 12.13 1.54
C LYS A 188 1.31 12.17 1.82
N THR A 189 2.12 11.47 1.04
CA THR A 189 3.58 11.45 1.22
C THR A 189 4.17 12.84 0.97
N ILE A 190 3.75 13.51 -0.10
CA ILE A 190 4.18 14.87 -0.44
C ILE A 190 3.79 15.87 0.66
N ARG A 191 2.56 15.81 1.17
CA ARG A 191 2.15 16.70 2.27
C ARG A 191 3.00 16.51 3.53
N GLN A 192 3.35 15.26 3.87
CA GLN A 192 4.18 14.96 5.03
C GLN A 192 5.64 15.44 4.86
N GLU A 193 6.13 15.47 3.62
CA GLU A 193 7.42 16.07 3.26
C GLU A 193 7.39 17.58 3.49
N GLU A 194 6.38 18.27 2.94
CA GLU A 194 6.19 19.73 3.07
C GLU A 194 6.06 20.16 4.53
N GLU A 195 5.29 19.42 5.34
CA GLU A 195 5.16 19.66 6.79
C GLU A 195 6.49 19.48 7.53
N SER A 196 7.32 18.51 7.12
CA SER A 196 8.63 18.27 7.73
C SER A 196 9.64 19.37 7.39
N GLN A 197 9.59 19.91 6.16
CA GLN A 197 10.45 21.01 5.70
C GLN A 197 10.04 22.35 6.33
N ALA A 198 8.74 22.61 6.50
CA ALA A 198 8.24 23.83 7.15
C ALA A 198 8.50 23.87 8.67
N GLY A 199 8.81 22.73 9.29
CA GLY A 199 9.08 22.59 10.73
C GLY A 199 10.52 22.91 11.17
N TYR A 200 11.41 23.26 10.24
CA TYR A 200 12.79 23.69 10.54
C TYR A 200 12.91 25.22 10.42
N PRO A 201 12.98 25.98 11.54
CA PRO A 201 13.46 27.36 11.54
C PRO A 201 14.98 27.45 11.37
#